data_AF-W6D710-F1
#
_entry.id   AF-W6D710-F1
#
_cell.length_a   1.000
_cell.length_b   1.000
_cell.length_c   1.000
_cell.angle_alpha   90.00
_cell.angle_beta   90.00
_cell.angle_gamma   90.00
#
_symmetry.space_group_name_H-M   'P 1'
#
loop_
_entity.id
_entity.type
_entity.pdbx_description
1 polymer ?
#
loop_
_entity_poly.entity_id
_entity_poly.type
_entity_poly.pdbx_seq_one_letter_code
_entity_poly.pdbx_strand_id
1 'polypeptide(L)'
;THHVASTIGIALRQIREKEPIVWEILQEVLRGHPVLPNRAPTLHIPCIQAFQPILVEGRAICLHPLVCKGTNADFDGDQMAGHVPLSLKSQA
;
A
#
# COMPACT_ATOMS: atom_id res chain seq x y z
N THR A 1 20.96 10.87 5.11
CA THR A 1 21.12 9.41 4.87
C THR A 1 21.41 8.75 6.20
N HIS A 2 20.40 8.14 6.82
CA HIS A 2 20.63 7.36 8.03
C HIS A 2 21.40 6.09 7.65
N HIS A 3 22.58 5.88 8.22
CA HIS A 3 23.39 4.68 8.03
C HIS A 3 22.80 3.53 8.89
N VAL A 4 21.57 3.11 8.60
CA VAL A 4 20.77 2.20 9.43
C VAL A 4 21.23 0.73 9.33
N ALA A 5 21.77 0.36 8.16
CA ALA A 5 22.33 -0.96 7.91
C ALA A 5 23.61 -0.84 7.08
N SER A 6 24.63 -1.64 7.40
CA SER A 6 25.90 -1.65 6.68
C SER A 6 25.90 -2.57 5.45
N THR A 7 24.95 -3.51 5.36
CA THR A 7 24.77 -4.40 4.20
C THR A 7 23.29 -4.67 3.93
N ILE A 8 22.96 -5.09 2.70
CA ILE A 8 21.60 -5.51 2.33
C ILE A 8 21.12 -6.67 3.22
N GLY A 9 22.00 -7.60 3.57
CA GLY A 9 21.66 -8.72 4.45
C GLY A 9 21.19 -8.27 5.83
N ILE A 10 21.84 -7.24 6.40
CA ILE A 10 21.45 -6.65 7.69
C ILE A 10 20.11 -5.91 7.55
N ALA A 11 19.91 -5.15 6.47
CA ALA A 11 18.64 -4.46 6.22
C ALA A 11 17.46 -5.45 6.11
N LEU A 12 17.65 -6.55 5.36
CA LEU A 12 16.63 -7.60 5.24
C LEU A 12 16.33 -8.28 6.57
N ARG A 13 17.33 -8.43 7.44
CA ARG A 13 17.12 -8.97 8.80
C ARG A 13 16.28 -8.01 9.64
N GLN A 14 16.62 -6.72 9.67
CA GLN A 14 15.87 -5.70 10.39
C GLN A 14 14.39 -5.63 9.95
N ILE A 15 14.13 -5.74 8.64
CA ILE A 15 12.76 -5.80 8.08
C ILE A 15 12.02 -7.05 8.59
N ARG A 16 12.66 -8.22 8.57
CA ARG A 16 12.05 -9.48 9.04
C ARG A 16 11.77 -9.48 10.54
N GLU A 17 12.69 -8.90 11.32
CA GLU A 17 12.59 -8.75 12.78
C GLU A 17 11.63 -7.62 13.18
N LYS A 18 11.15 -6.83 12.22
CA LYS A 18 10.22 -5.69 12.43
C LYS A 18 10.77 -4.66 13.40
N GLU A 19 12.06 -4.37 13.29
CA GLU A 19 12.73 -3.34 14.11
C GLU A 19 12.00 -1.99 14.00
N PRO A 20 11.87 -1.20 15.10
CA PRO A 20 11.06 0.02 15.11
C PRO A 20 11.39 1.02 14.00
N ILE A 21 12.67 1.14 13.64
CA ILE A 21 13.15 2.03 12.57
C ILE A 21 12.55 1.71 11.19
N VAL A 22 12.14 0.47 10.95
CA VAL A 22 11.54 0.04 9.68
C VAL A 22 10.22 0.77 9.44
N TRP A 23 9.46 1.06 10.49
CA TRP A 23 8.17 1.75 10.38
C TRP A 23 8.34 3.23 9.99
N GLU A 24 9.34 3.91 10.55
CA GLU A 24 9.67 5.29 10.19
C GLU A 24 10.11 5.39 8.72
N ILE A 25 10.99 4.47 8.28
CA ILE A 25 11.42 4.38 6.89
C ILE A 25 10.24 4.04 5.97
N LEU A 26 9.37 3.11 6.36
CA LEU A 26 8.19 2.74 5.58
C LEU A 26 7.25 3.94 5.39
N GLN A 27 7.03 4.77 6.42
CA GLN A 27 6.25 6.00 6.29
C GLN A 27 6.87 6.99 5.31
N GLU A 28 8.20 7.12 5.30
CA GLU A 28 8.91 7.97 4.34
C GLU A 28 8.76 7.43 2.92
N VAL A 29 9.02 6.13 2.71
CA VAL A 29 8.93 5.47 1.41
C VAL A 29 7.52 5.55 0.83
N LEU A 30 6.48 5.43 1.65
CA LEU A 30 5.10 5.46 1.14
C LEU A 30 4.69 6.85 0.63
N ARG A 31 5.31 7.94 1.08
CA ARG A 31 4.97 9.30 0.61
C ARG A 31 5.26 9.43 -0.88
N GLY A 32 4.25 9.85 -1.65
CA GLY A 32 4.37 10.03 -3.10
C GLY A 32 4.39 8.72 -3.90
N HIS A 33 4.16 7.57 -3.26
CA HIS A 33 4.07 6.27 -3.93
C HIS A 33 2.62 5.77 -3.89
N PRO A 34 1.84 5.99 -4.97
CA PRO A 34 0.45 5.56 -5.00
C PRO A 34 0.34 4.03 -5.03
N VAL A 35 -0.76 3.53 -4.47
CA VAL A 35 -1.17 2.11 -4.54
C VAL A 35 -2.49 1.99 -5.29
N LEU A 36 -2.66 0.88 -6.01
CA LEU A 36 -3.86 0.59 -6.79
C LEU A 36 -4.61 -0.59 -6.15
N PRO A 37 -5.57 -0.36 -5.25
CA PRO A 37 -6.50 -1.39 -4.81
C PRO A 37 -7.46 -1.77 -5.95
N ASN A 38 -7.77 -3.06 -6.07
CA ASN A 38 -8.72 -3.60 -7.05
C ASN A 38 -9.62 -4.64 -6.38
N ARG A 39 -10.95 -4.46 -6.49
CA ARG A 39 -11.93 -5.49 -6.14
C ARG A 39 -12.33 -6.24 -7.41
N ALA A 40 -12.27 -7.58 -7.37
CA ALA A 40 -12.75 -8.42 -8.47
C ALA A 40 -14.24 -8.75 -8.31
N PRO A 41 -15.02 -8.90 -9.40
CA PRO A 41 -14.62 -8.71 -10.80
C PRO A 41 -14.56 -7.23 -11.20
N THR A 42 -13.62 -6.88 -12.09
CA THR A 42 -13.47 -5.51 -12.60
C THR A 42 -14.46 -5.28 -13.74
N LEU A 43 -15.62 -4.69 -13.44
CA LEU A 43 -16.68 -4.44 -14.43
C LEU A 43 -16.49 -3.13 -15.20
N HIS A 44 -15.83 -2.15 -14.59
CA HIS A 44 -15.62 -0.82 -15.16
C HIS A 44 -14.35 -0.18 -14.62
N ILE A 45 -13.86 0.84 -15.33
CA ILE A 45 -12.60 1.54 -15.04
C ILE A 45 -12.52 2.04 -13.57
N PRO A 46 -13.57 2.64 -12.97
CA PRO A 46 -13.55 3.06 -11.57
C PRO A 46 -13.27 1.99 -10.51
N CYS A 47 -13.27 0.70 -10.85
CA CYS A 47 -12.93 -0.38 -9.91
C CYS A 47 -11.44 -0.35 -9.49
N ILE A 48 -10.58 0.31 -10.27
CA ILE A 48 -9.17 0.50 -9.97
C ILE A 48 -8.90 2.00 -9.90
N GLN A 49 -8.49 2.47 -8.73
CA GLN A 49 -8.15 3.88 -8.50
C GLN A 49 -6.84 3.96 -7.74
N ALA A 50 -6.06 5.01 -8.02
CA ALA A 50 -4.82 5.27 -7.29
C ALA A 50 -5.11 6.00 -5.98
N PHE A 51 -4.52 5.53 -4.89
CA PHE A 51 -4.59 6.18 -3.59
C PHE A 51 -3.20 6.37 -2.99
N GLN A 52 -3.02 7.45 -2.23
CA GLN A 52 -1.89 7.59 -1.33
C GLN A 52 -2.11 6.66 -0.12
N PRO A 53 -1.27 5.64 0.10
CA PRO A 53 -1.43 4.75 1.24
C PRO A 53 -1.14 5.48 2.56
N ILE A 54 -1.92 5.14 3.58
CA ILE A 54 -1.72 5.57 4.97
C ILE A 54 -1.54 4.31 5.80
N LEU A 55 -0.48 4.27 6.61
CA LEU A 55 -0.30 3.15 7.55
C LEU A 55 -1.39 3.19 8.61
N VAL A 56 -2.05 2.06 8.80
CA VAL A 56 -3.09 1.85 9.80
C VAL A 56 -2.78 0.59 10.60
N GLU A 57 -3.29 0.53 11.82
CA GLU A 57 -3.20 -0.68 12.63
C GLU A 57 -4.14 -1.77 12.09
N GLY A 58 -3.78 -3.04 12.32
CA GLY A 58 -4.58 -4.19 11.93
C GLY A 58 -4.18 -4.81 10.59
N ARG A 59 -5.10 -5.59 10.00
CA ARG A 59 -4.84 -6.40 8.79
C ARG A 59 -5.83 -6.14 7.64
N ALA A 60 -6.77 -5.20 7.84
CA ALA A 60 -7.78 -4.86 6.85
C ALA A 60 -7.35 -3.62 6.04
N ILE A 61 -7.72 -3.59 4.77
CA ILE A 61 -7.56 -2.38 3.95
C ILE A 61 -8.70 -1.42 4.31
N CYS A 62 -8.36 -0.21 4.73
CA CYS A 62 -9.34 0.85 4.93
C CYS A 62 -9.59 1.58 3.60
N LEU A 63 -10.84 1.55 3.13
CA LEU A 63 -11.26 2.24 1.91
C LEU A 63 -12.15 3.44 2.26
N HIS A 64 -12.00 4.53 1.52
CA HIS A 64 -12.82 5.72 1.73
C HIS A 64 -14.30 5.44 1.35
N PRO A 65 -15.30 5.78 2.19
CA PRO A 65 -16.70 5.43 1.92
C PRO A 65 -17.25 5.94 0.58
N LEU A 66 -16.78 7.11 0.12
CA LEU A 66 -17.23 7.70 -1.15
C LEU A 66 -16.77 6.94 -2.40
N VAL A 67 -15.73 6.09 -2.32
CA VAL A 67 -15.26 5.31 -3.47
C VAL A 67 -15.90 3.93 -3.54
N CYS A 68 -16.59 3.48 -2.48
CA CYS A 68 -17.23 2.16 -2.40
C CYS A 68 -18.22 1.92 -3.54
N LYS A 69 -18.99 2.94 -3.95
CA LYS A 69 -19.91 2.81 -5.08
C LYS A 69 -19.16 2.59 -6.41
N GLY A 70 -18.00 3.23 -6.58
CA GLY A 70 -17.15 3.08 -7.77
C GLY A 70 -16.49 1.71 -7.85
N THR A 71 -16.16 1.11 -6.70
CA THR A 71 -15.57 -0.24 -6.60
C THR A 71 -16.59 -1.35 -6.38
N ASN A 72 -17.87 -0.99 -6.23
CA ASN A 72 -18.97 -1.87 -5.82
C ASN A 72 -18.75 -2.59 -4.48
N ALA A 73 -17.90 -2.06 -3.60
CA ALA A 73 -17.49 -2.74 -2.37
C ALA A 73 -18.56 -2.64 -1.26
N ASP A 74 -18.91 -3.78 -0.68
CA ASP A 74 -19.73 -3.95 0.52
C ASP A 74 -18.88 -4.60 1.64
N PHE A 75 -18.85 -3.97 2.82
CA PHE A 75 -17.91 -4.35 3.88
C PHE A 75 -18.36 -5.58 4.69
N ASP A 76 -18.85 -6.61 4.01
CA ASP A 76 -19.37 -7.86 4.60
C ASP A 76 -18.38 -9.05 4.51
N GLY A 77 -17.20 -8.82 3.93
CA GLY A 77 -16.17 -9.85 3.73
C GLY A 77 -15.35 -9.68 2.45
N ASP A 78 -15.65 -8.65 1.66
CA ASP A 78 -14.93 -8.30 0.45
C ASP A 78 -13.40 -8.28 0.61
N GLN A 79 -12.72 -8.80 -0.42
CA GLN A 79 -11.26 -8.77 -0.54
C GLN A 79 -10.85 -7.85 -1.70
N MET A 80 -9.72 -7.17 -1.52
CA MET A 80 -9.11 -6.35 -2.57
C MET A 80 -7.65 -6.73 -2.76
N ALA A 81 -7.21 -6.82 -4.01
CA ALA A 81 -5.80 -6.93 -4.35
C ALA A 81 -5.16 -5.54 -4.34
N GLY A 82 -3.93 -5.42 -3.85
CA GLY A 82 -3.14 -4.20 -3.90
C GLY A 82 -2.01 -4.31 -4.92
N HIS A 83 -1.88 -3.33 -5.81
CA HIS A 83 -0.77 -3.24 -6.75
C HIS A 83 0.09 -2.00 -6.46
N VAL A 84 1.42 -2.16 -6.57
CA VAL A 84 2.40 -1.08 -6.38
C VAL A 84 3.09 -0.80 -7.71
N PRO A 85 2.88 0.38 -8.33
CA PRO A 85 3.59 0.78 -9.54
C PRO A 85 5.07 1.06 -9.24
N LEU A 86 5.99 0.40 -9.97
CA LEU A 86 7.43 0.49 -9.69
C LEU A 86 8.17 1.55 -10.51
N SER A 87 7.72 1.82 -11.74
CA SER A 87 8.39 2.79 -12.61
C SER A 87 7.87 4.20 -12.37
N LEU A 88 8.71 5.22 -12.59
CA LEU A 88 8.27 6.62 -12.52
C LEU A 88 7.11 6.90 -13.48
N LYS A 89 7.13 6.31 -14.67
CA LYS A 89 6.04 6.42 -15.66
C LYS A 89 4.71 5.81 -15.19
N SER A 90 4.77 4.83 -14.29
CA SER A 90 3.58 4.17 -13.75
C SER A 90 3.08 4.80 -12.43
N GLN A 91 3.88 5.69 -11.84
CA GLN A 91 3.53 6.45 -10.63
C GLN A 91 3.01 7.87 -10.96
N ALA A 92 3.36 8.39 -12.14
CA ALA A 92 2.89 9.67 -12.69
C ALA A 92 1.52 9.52 -13.37
#